data_AF-A0A2E3FQ11-F1
#
_entry.id   AF-A0A2E3FQ11-F1
#
_cell.length_a   1.000
_cell.length_b   1.000
_cell.length_c   1.000
_cell.angle_alpha   90.00
_cell.angle_beta   90.00
_cell.angle_gamma   90.00
#
_symmetry.space_group_name_H-M   'P 1'
#
loop_
_entity.id
_entity.type
_entity.pdbx_description
1 polymer ?
#
loop_
_entity_poly.entity_id
_entity_poly.type
_entity_poly.pdbx_seq_one_letter_code
_entity_poly.pdbx_strand_id
1 'polypeptide(L)' 'MGQPYPLWIEKIIFLTAIFAAVYVGYELKDSLSGFQLWISWLCGLPMIVVLLSEILGRILQNAYTK' A
#
# COMPACT_ATOMS: atom_id res chain seq x y z
N MET A 1 13.35 -17.57 -22.67
CA MET A 1 12.09 -17.67 -21.90
C MET A 1 12.33 -16.89 -20.61
N GLY A 2 11.77 -15.69 -20.49
CA GLY A 2 11.97 -14.83 -19.31
C GLY A 2 11.44 -15.49 -18.04
N GLN A 3 12.00 -15.14 -16.88
CA GLN A 3 11.55 -15.69 -15.60
C GLN A 3 10.07 -15.35 -15.38
N PRO A 4 9.26 -16.28 -14.84
CA PRO A 4 7.84 -16.02 -14.60
C PRO A 4 7.69 -14.88 -13.60
N TYR A 5 6.89 -13.87 -13.97
CA TYR A 5 6.58 -12.73 -13.10
C TYR A 5 6.01 -13.24 -11.76
N PRO A 6 6.64 -12.94 -10.61
CA PRO A 6 6.23 -13.51 -9.34
C PRO A 6 5.03 -12.76 -8.74
N LEU A 7 3.82 -13.11 -9.19
CA LEU A 7 2.54 -12.57 -8.71
C LEU A 7 2.34 -12.67 -7.18
N TRP A 8 3.05 -13.59 -6.52
CA TRP A 8 2.98 -13.75 -5.07
C TRP A 8 3.70 -12.62 -4.32
N ILE A 9 4.72 -12.01 -4.92
CA ILE A 9 5.46 -10.88 -4.33
C ILE A 9 4.57 -9.64 -4.25
N GLU A 10 3.81 -9.33 -5.30
CA GLU A 10 2.83 -8.24 -5.27
C GLU A 10 1.78 -8.43 -4.16
N LYS A 11 1.31 -9.66 -3.96
CA LYS A 11 0.34 -9.98 -2.90
C LYS A 11 0.92 -9.74 -1.49
N ILE A 12 2.17 -10.14 -1.26
CA ILE A 12 2.85 -9.90 0.02
C ILE A 12 3.01 -8.40 0.24
N ILE A 13 3.48 -7.66 -0.76
CA ILE A 13 3.65 -6.20 -0.70
C ILE A 13 2.33 -5.53 -0.36
N PHE A 14 1.24 -5.91 -1.03
CA PHE A 14 -0.08 -5.35 -0.77
C PHE A 14 -0.55 -5.62 0.66
N LEU A 15 -0.39 -6.86 1.17
CA LEU A 15 -0.73 -7.19 2.55
C LEU A 15 0.12 -6.39 3.55
N THR A 16 1.43 -6.26 3.32
CA THR A 16 2.30 -5.45 4.19
C THR A 16 1.90 -3.97 4.18
N ALA A 17 1.50 -3.43 3.03
CA ALA A 17 1.02 -2.05 2.92
C ALA A 17 -0.29 -1.85 3.69
N ILE A 18 -1.21 -2.83 3.68
CA ILE A 18 -2.43 -2.79 4.50
C ILE A 18 -2.08 -2.79 5.98
N PHE A 19 -1.22 -3.70 6.45
CA PHE A 19 -0.83 -3.74 7.86
C PHE A 19 -0.16 -2.43 8.30
N ALA A 20 0.73 -1.89 7.47
CA ALA A 20 1.36 -0.60 7.73
C ALA A 20 0.32 0.53 7.77
N ALA A 21 -0.66 0.54 6.87
CA ALA A 21 -1.72 1.55 6.86
C ALA A 21 -2.62 1.46 8.10
N VAL A 22 -2.94 0.26 8.58
CA VAL A 22 -3.69 0.08 9.83
C VAL A 22 -2.88 0.58 11.03
N TYR A 23 -1.59 0.27 11.09
CA TYR A 23 -0.69 0.76 12.14
C TYR A 23 -0.59 2.29 12.14
N VAL A 24 -0.33 2.89 10.98
CA VAL A 24 -0.28 4.36 10.83
C VAL A 24 -1.63 4.99 11.18
N GLY A 25 -2.74 4.36 10.77
CA GLY A 25 -4.09 4.80 11.14
C GLY A 25 -4.32 4.78 12.66
N TYR A 26 -3.80 3.77 13.36
CA TYR A 26 -3.88 3.70 14.82
C TYR A 26 -3.10 4.85 15.47
N GLU A 27 -1.86 5.11 15.05
CA GLU A 27 -1.04 6.21 15.56
C GLU A 27 -1.65 7.60 15.25
N LEU A 28 -2.30 7.75 14.08
CA LEU A 28 -2.97 8.98 13.69
C LEU A 28 -4.10 9.37 14.64
N LYS A 29 -4.65 8.43 15.40
CA LYS A 29 -5.72 8.67 16.37
C LYS A 29 -5.32 9.62 17.49
N ASP A 30 -4.04 9.64 17.86
CA ASP A 30 -3.54 10.52 18.91
C ASP A 30 -3.20 11.93 18.38
N SER A 31 -3.06 12.07 17.05
CA SER A 31 -2.68 13.33 16.40
C SER A 31 -3.84 14.07 15.71
N LEU A 32 -4.88 13.34 15.26
CA LEU A 32 -6.04 13.92 14.57
C LEU A 32 -7.34 13.59 15.30
N SER A 33 -8.32 14.49 15.21
CA SER A 33 -9.63 14.31 15.84
C SER A 33 -10.78 14.53 14.86
N GLY A 34 -11.92 13.91 15.16
CA GLY A 34 -13.18 14.10 14.45
C GLY A 34 -13.10 13.80 12.95
N PHE A 35 -13.46 14.79 12.13
CA PHE A 35 -13.65 14.64 10.68
C PHE A 35 -12.34 14.34 9.92
N GLN A 36 -11.21 14.91 10.36
CA GLN A 36 -9.92 14.66 9.70
C GLN A 36 -9.45 13.22 9.91
N LEU A 37 -9.68 12.65 11.10
CA LEU A 37 -9.38 11.23 11.36
C LEU A 37 -10.17 10.33 10.43
N TRP A 38 -11.47 10.63 10.27
CA TRP A 38 -12.35 9.89 9.37
C TRP A 38 -11.90 9.95 7.91
N ILE A 39 -11.55 11.13 7.40
CA ILE A 39 -11.04 11.27 6.03
C ILE A 39 -9.73 10.49 5.84
N SER A 40 -8.81 10.58 6.80
CA SER A 40 -7.53 9.86 6.73
C SER A 40 -7.74 8.35 6.77
N TRP A 41 -8.66 7.83 7.57
CA TRP A 41 -8.95 6.39 7.63
C TRP A 41 -9.72 5.86 6.42
N LEU A 42 -10.73 6.59 5.96
CA LEU A 42 -11.66 6.11 4.93
C LEU A 42 -11.13 6.32 3.50
N CYS A 43 -10.37 7.40 3.28
CA CYS A 43 -9.88 7.79 1.95
C CYS A 43 -8.36 7.94 1.89
N GLY A 44 -7.74 8.63 2.85
CA GLY A 44 -6.31 8.97 2.78
C GLY A 44 -5.41 7.74 2.77
N LEU A 45 -5.49 6.93 3.82
CA LEU A 45 -4.71 5.70 3.98
C LEU A 45 -5.02 4.67 2.88
N PRO A 46 -6.29 4.38 2.53
CA PRO A 46 -6.61 3.50 1.40
C PRO A 46 -6.03 3.99 0.07
N MET A 47 -6.10 5.30 -0.23
CA MET A 47 -5.54 5.86 -1.46
C MET A 47 -4.01 5.72 -1.50
N ILE A 48 -3.32 5.94 -0.37
CA ILE A 48 -1.87 5.73 -0.26
C ILE A 48 -1.51 4.26 -0.51
N VAL A 49 -2.25 3.31 0.06
CA VAL A 49 -2.00 1.87 -0.15
C VAL A 49 -2.12 1.51 -1.64
N VAL A 50 -3.16 2.00 -2.32
CA VAL A 50 -3.35 1.75 -3.75
C VAL A 50 -2.20 2.35 -4.57
N LEU A 51 -1.82 3.61 -4.32
CA LEU A 51 -0.72 4.25 -5.02
C LEU A 51 0.61 3.52 -4.82
N LEU A 52 0.92 3.13 -3.59
CA LEU A 52 2.13 2.35 -3.29
C LEU A 52 2.11 1.01 -4.01
N SER A 53 0.97 0.32 -4.01
CA SER A 53 0.83 -0.97 -4.69
C SER A 53 1.04 -0.84 -6.21
N GLU A 54 0.54 0.22 -6.83
CA GLU A 54 0.71 0.45 -8.27
C GLU A 54 2.16 0.83 -8.62
N ILE A 55 2.79 1.69 -7.83
CA ILE A 55 4.19 2.09 -8.04
C ILE A 55 5.10 0.88 -7.90
N LEU A 56 4.94 0.08 -6.83
CA LEU A 56 5.75 -1.12 -6.60
C LEU A 56 5.51 -2.19 -7.66
N GLY A 57 4.27 -2.37 -8.11
CA GLY A 57 3.95 -3.24 -9.24
C GLY A 57 4.68 -2.84 -10.52
N ARG A 58 4.69 -1.54 -10.88
CA ARG A 58 5.44 -1.04 -12.04
C ARG A 58 6.96 -1.23 -11.89
N ILE A 59 7.51 -1.02 -10.70
CA ILE A 59 8.93 -1.23 -10.42
C ILE A 59 9.30 -2.71 -10.59
N LEU A 60 8.51 -3.63 -10.02
CA LEU A 60 8.72 -5.06 -10.16
C LEU A 60 8.59 -5.50 -11.62
N GLN A 61 7.56 -5.06 -12.33
CA GLN A 61 7.39 -5.39 -13.75
C GLN A 61 8.61 -4.96 -14.58
N ASN A 62 9.14 -3.75 -14.35
CA ASN A 62 10.34 -3.27 -15.03
C ASN A 62 11.60 -4.09 -14.67
N ALA A 63 11.69 -4.62 -13.45
CA ALA A 63 12.81 -5.45 -13.01
C ALA A 63 12.76 -6.87 -13.60
N TYR A 64 11.57 -7.46 -13.74
CA TYR A 64 11.39 -8.85 -14.21
C TYR A 64 11.11 -8.98 -15.73
N THR A 65 10.77 -7.90 -16.41
CA THR A 65 10.46 -7.88 -17.86
C THR A 65 11.63 -7.38 -18.72
N LYS A 66 12.82 -7.21 -18.15
CA LYS A 66 14.06 -6.99 -18.91
C LYS A 66 14.76 -8.29 -19.28
#